data_AF-A0A520IM50-F1
#
_entry.id   AF-A0A520IM50-F1
#
_cell.length_a   1.000
_cell.length_b   1.000
_cell.length_c   1.000
_cell.angle_alpha   90.00
_cell.angle_beta   90.00
_cell.angle_gamma   90.00
#
_symmetry.space_group_name_H-M   'P 1'
#
loop_
_entity.id
_entity.type
_entity.pdbx_description
1 polymer ?
#
loop_
_entity_poly.entity_id
_entity_poly.type
_entity_poly.pdbx_seq_one_letter_code
_entity_poly.pdbx_strand_id
1 'polypeptide(L)'
;MPIPVLGYSQETGFQFGLGALYSTYLDKNDTLNRSSNFSGTTEMTTQKQYLLSLRGDVWTKHNDIHLIGELRFKRTPFNFYGIGNKTLASNMSRLVAERFGFLVEAEKKVLKNVYSGISVGFDKQKFTNKTEGGYFDRNPDILGKRGGSVLFLGVSQAYDNRNSNNYPTHGLFARASYQYAPNNFSTRDFTATQFKLTVSNFWTVMPKVVLGINGYFQTIQSNTKRTPFYLLPQLGSDEMMRGYYSGRFRDENYVTTQAELRYRFNRPRQTGLYISLGEAF
;
A
#
# COMPACT_ATOMS: atom_id res chain seq x y z
N MET A 1 -17.45 -9.09 10.35
CA MET A 1 -18.03 -8.05 11.21
C MET A 1 -18.13 -6.76 10.40
N PRO A 2 -19.35 -6.25 10.15
CA PRO A 2 -19.53 -4.92 9.58
C PRO A 2 -19.19 -3.84 10.62
N ILE A 3 -18.55 -2.76 10.19
CA ILE A 3 -18.10 -1.64 11.00
C ILE A 3 -18.58 -0.36 10.29
N PRO A 4 -19.48 0.44 10.88
CA PRO A 4 -19.88 1.71 10.28
C PRO A 4 -18.70 2.69 10.25
N VAL A 5 -18.58 3.44 9.16
CA VAL A 5 -17.62 4.53 9.01
C VAL A 5 -18.41 5.83 8.99
N LEU A 6 -18.22 6.67 10.00
CA LEU A 6 -18.83 7.98 10.11
C LEU A 6 -17.74 8.99 10.45
N GLY A 7 -17.75 10.14 9.77
CA GLY A 7 -16.76 11.18 9.99
C GLY A 7 -17.22 12.53 9.47
N TYR A 8 -16.54 13.57 9.92
CA TYR A 8 -16.69 14.92 9.39
C TYR A 8 -15.33 15.59 9.29
N SER A 9 -15.06 16.25 8.18
CA SER A 9 -13.96 17.20 8.08
C SER A 9 -14.35 18.39 7.21
N GLN A 10 -13.66 19.52 7.36
CA GLN A 10 -13.85 20.67 6.47
C GLN A 10 -13.55 20.33 5.00
N GLU A 11 -12.65 19.37 4.76
CA GLU A 11 -12.19 18.98 3.44
C GLU A 11 -13.12 17.99 2.74
N THR A 12 -13.71 17.05 3.50
CA THR A 12 -14.53 15.95 2.97
C THR A 12 -16.02 16.14 3.19
N GLY A 13 -16.41 17.04 4.09
CA GLY A 13 -17.79 17.17 4.57
C GLY A 13 -18.17 15.98 5.45
N PHE A 14 -19.46 15.64 5.48
CA PHE A 14 -19.90 14.42 6.15
C PHE A 14 -19.49 13.20 5.32
N GLN A 15 -18.93 12.21 5.99
CA GLN A 15 -18.48 10.93 5.44
C GLN A 15 -19.34 9.81 6.04
N PHE A 16 -19.83 8.94 5.16
CA PHE A 16 -20.62 7.78 5.50
C PHE A 16 -20.08 6.56 4.77
N GLY A 17 -19.99 5.43 5.45
CA GLY A 17 -19.46 4.23 4.85
C GLY A 17 -19.67 2.99 5.70
N LEU A 18 -19.24 1.87 5.12
CA LEU A 18 -19.28 0.56 5.74
C LEU A 18 -17.96 -0.14 5.46
N GLY A 19 -17.29 -0.56 6.53
CA GLY A 19 -16.22 -1.54 6.49
C GLY A 19 -16.74 -2.92 6.84
N ALA A 20 -16.12 -3.97 6.32
CA ALA A 20 -16.37 -5.35 6.69
C ALA A 20 -15.04 -6.09 6.75
N LEU A 21 -14.83 -6.85 7.83
CA LEU A 21 -13.69 -7.74 8.00
C LEU A 21 -14.19 -9.16 8.26
N TYR A 22 -13.63 -10.13 7.53
CA TYR A 22 -13.93 -11.54 7.71
C TYR A 22 -12.64 -12.36 7.68
N SER A 23 -12.42 -13.15 8.72
CA SER A 23 -11.25 -14.03 8.83
C SER A 23 -11.71 -15.47 9.00
N THR A 24 -11.08 -16.40 8.29
CA THR A 24 -11.40 -17.83 8.33
C THR A 24 -10.14 -18.67 8.15
N TYR A 25 -10.23 -19.97 8.39
CA TYR A 25 -9.18 -20.94 8.08
C TYR A 25 -9.73 -21.94 7.07
N LEU A 26 -9.05 -22.11 5.92
CA LEU A 26 -9.49 -23.06 4.88
C LEU A 26 -9.32 -24.51 5.32
N ASP A 27 -8.31 -24.78 6.15
CA ASP A 27 -8.23 -25.99 6.95
C ASP A 27 -8.45 -25.65 8.42
N LYS A 28 -9.57 -26.11 8.99
CA LYS A 28 -9.90 -25.87 10.41
C LYS A 28 -9.24 -26.88 11.35
N ASN A 29 -8.77 -28.01 10.81
CA ASN A 29 -8.15 -29.08 11.59
C ASN A 29 -6.64 -28.85 11.76
N ASP A 30 -6.02 -28.15 10.82
CA ASP A 30 -4.60 -27.77 10.88
C ASP A 30 -4.41 -26.46 11.67
N THR A 31 -3.84 -26.57 12.87
CA THR A 31 -3.55 -25.43 13.76
C THR A 31 -2.36 -24.57 13.28
N LEU A 32 -1.57 -25.07 12.32
CA LEU A 32 -0.46 -24.34 11.71
C LEU A 32 -0.88 -23.62 10.42
N ASN A 33 -2.11 -23.84 9.96
CA ASN A 33 -2.64 -23.16 8.79
C ASN A 33 -2.87 -21.67 9.09
N ARG A 34 -2.47 -20.81 8.16
CA ARG A 34 -2.60 -19.35 8.30
C ARG A 34 -4.05 -18.94 8.07
N SER A 35 -4.46 -17.88 8.76
CA SER A 35 -5.80 -17.34 8.60
C SER A 35 -5.92 -16.62 7.27
N SER A 36 -6.97 -16.92 6.52
CA SER A 36 -7.37 -16.14 5.35
C SER A 36 -8.22 -14.97 5.78
N ASN A 37 -7.93 -13.79 5.24
CA ASN A 37 -8.56 -12.54 5.61
C ASN A 37 -9.20 -11.88 4.38
N PHE A 38 -10.41 -11.37 4.56
CA PHE A 38 -11.13 -10.61 3.56
C PHE A 38 -11.55 -9.29 4.18
N SER A 39 -11.30 -8.19 3.48
CA SER A 39 -11.75 -6.88 3.88
C SER A 39 -12.44 -6.16 2.74
N GLY A 40 -13.48 -5.41 3.07
CA GLY A 40 -14.20 -4.55 2.14
C GLY A 40 -14.53 -3.25 2.82
N THR A 41 -14.22 -2.13 2.18
CA THR A 41 -14.58 -0.80 2.67
C THR A 41 -15.23 -0.03 1.55
N THR A 42 -16.39 0.56 1.82
CA THR A 42 -17.05 1.53 0.96
C THR A 42 -17.34 2.79 1.73
N GLU A 43 -17.03 3.95 1.15
CA GLU A 43 -17.22 5.26 1.77
C GLU A 43 -17.67 6.26 0.71
N MET A 44 -18.54 7.18 1.11
CA MET A 44 -19.03 8.30 0.30
C MET A 44 -19.07 9.55 1.17
N THR A 45 -18.86 10.71 0.55
CA THR A 45 -18.91 11.99 1.27
C THR A 45 -19.81 13.01 0.59
N THR A 46 -20.27 14.01 1.34
CA THR A 46 -21.09 15.10 0.79
C THR A 46 -20.36 15.94 -0.26
N GLN A 47 -19.02 15.89 -0.27
CA GLN A 47 -18.17 16.55 -1.27
C GLN A 47 -17.85 15.67 -2.50
N LYS A 48 -18.71 14.69 -2.81
CA LYS A 48 -18.61 13.80 -3.98
C LYS A 48 -17.31 12.99 -4.03
N GLN A 49 -16.73 12.70 -2.87
CA GLN A 49 -15.63 11.76 -2.73
C GLN A 49 -16.19 10.35 -2.49
N TYR A 50 -15.49 9.34 -2.98
CA TYR A 50 -15.87 7.96 -2.75
C TYR A 50 -14.65 7.05 -2.69
N LEU A 51 -14.78 5.96 -1.97
CA LEU A 51 -13.81 4.88 -1.87
C LEU A 51 -14.56 3.56 -1.88
N LEU A 52 -14.16 2.64 -2.74
CA LEU A 52 -14.46 1.22 -2.66
C LEU A 52 -13.12 0.49 -2.68
N SER A 53 -12.87 -0.32 -1.67
CA SER A 53 -11.65 -1.12 -1.54
C SER A 53 -12.04 -2.52 -1.11
N LEU A 54 -11.74 -3.52 -1.92
CA LEU A 54 -11.90 -4.93 -1.60
C LEU A 54 -10.52 -5.59 -1.58
N ARG A 55 -10.21 -6.35 -0.53
CA ARG A 55 -8.95 -7.07 -0.39
C ARG A 55 -9.21 -8.50 0.08
N GLY A 56 -8.51 -9.45 -0.51
CA GLY A 56 -8.46 -10.85 -0.09
C GLY A 56 -7.01 -11.30 0.08
N ASP A 57 -6.76 -12.04 1.15
CA ASP A 57 -5.49 -12.69 1.50
C ASP A 57 -5.86 -14.12 1.89
N VAL A 58 -5.58 -15.09 1.02
CA VAL A 58 -6.09 -16.45 1.13
C VAL A 58 -4.94 -17.44 1.19
N TRP A 59 -4.92 -18.24 2.25
CA TRP A 59 -3.98 -19.32 2.47
C TRP A 59 -4.68 -20.66 2.29
N THR A 60 -4.24 -21.45 1.31
CA THR A 60 -4.77 -22.80 1.08
C THR A 60 -4.28 -23.78 2.14
N LYS A 61 -4.81 -25.01 2.11
CA LYS A 61 -4.39 -26.09 3.01
C LYS A 61 -2.87 -26.23 3.05
N HIS A 62 -2.36 -26.55 4.25
CA HIS A 62 -0.94 -26.63 4.59
C HIS A 62 -0.15 -25.35 4.30
N ASN A 63 -0.79 -24.21 4.00
CA ASN A 63 -0.14 -23.00 3.48
C ASN A 63 0.58 -23.22 2.16
N ASP A 64 0.10 -24.08 1.25
CA ASP A 64 0.85 -24.39 0.01
C ASP A 64 0.75 -23.32 -1.07
N ILE A 65 -0.37 -22.60 -1.11
CA ILE A 65 -0.63 -21.50 -2.03
C ILE A 65 -1.14 -20.30 -1.22
N HIS A 66 -0.62 -19.13 -1.55
CA HIS A 66 -1.04 -17.84 -1.01
C HIS A 66 -1.57 -16.97 -2.15
N LEU A 67 -2.85 -16.60 -2.08
CA LEU A 67 -3.52 -15.78 -3.08
C LEU A 67 -3.83 -14.41 -2.49
N ILE A 68 -3.39 -13.36 -3.17
CA ILE A 68 -3.62 -11.98 -2.79
C ILE A 68 -4.45 -11.31 -3.89
N GLY A 69 -5.55 -10.67 -3.52
CA GLY A 69 -6.38 -9.89 -4.42
C GLY A 69 -6.66 -8.52 -3.83
N GLU A 70 -6.52 -7.47 -4.63
CA GLU A 70 -6.97 -6.11 -4.29
C GLU A 70 -7.74 -5.51 -5.46
N LEU A 71 -8.87 -4.89 -5.17
CA LEU A 71 -9.64 -4.07 -6.10
C LEU A 71 -9.92 -2.73 -5.42
N ARG A 72 -9.61 -1.63 -6.10
CA ARG A 72 -9.77 -0.29 -5.56
C ARG A 72 -10.37 0.66 -6.58
N PHE A 73 -11.44 1.32 -6.20
CA PHE A 73 -12.06 2.41 -6.94
C PHE A 73 -12.21 3.59 -6.01
N LYS A 74 -11.55 4.72 -6.30
CA LYS A 74 -11.59 5.89 -5.42
C LYS A 74 -11.57 7.19 -6.17
N ARG A 75 -12.25 8.19 -5.60
CA ARG A 75 -12.13 9.59 -5.97
C ARG A 75 -11.84 10.40 -4.73
N THR A 76 -10.58 10.82 -4.60
CA THR A 76 -10.09 11.50 -3.41
C THR A 76 -9.24 12.69 -3.80
N PRO A 77 -9.45 13.85 -3.19
CA PRO A 77 -8.59 14.98 -3.38
C PRO A 77 -7.30 14.81 -2.57
N PHE A 78 -6.22 15.43 -3.03
CA PHE A 78 -4.93 15.41 -2.36
C PHE A 78 -4.13 16.67 -2.67
N ASN A 79 -3.17 17.00 -1.82
CA ASN A 79 -2.26 18.11 -2.00
C ASN A 79 -0.95 17.60 -2.64
N PHE A 80 -0.54 18.23 -3.73
CA PHE A 80 0.71 17.96 -4.44
C PHE A 80 1.71 19.09 -4.20
N TYR A 81 2.96 18.77 -3.86
CA TYR A 81 4.00 19.76 -3.51
C TYR A 81 5.21 19.76 -4.45
N GLY A 82 5.21 18.90 -5.47
CA GLY A 82 6.36 18.64 -6.33
C GLY A 82 6.88 17.20 -6.19
N ILE A 83 8.06 16.98 -6.76
CA ILE A 83 8.79 15.71 -6.74
C ILE A 83 10.10 15.95 -5.97
N GLY A 84 10.49 14.97 -5.13
CA GLY A 84 11.68 14.98 -4.30
C GLY A 84 11.52 15.48 -2.87
N ASN A 85 12.57 15.25 -2.07
CA ASN A 85 12.66 15.59 -0.64
C ASN A 85 12.84 17.09 -0.35
N LYS A 86 13.23 17.91 -1.34
CA LYS A 86 13.44 19.37 -1.20
C LYS A 86 12.25 20.23 -1.62
N THR A 87 11.05 19.63 -1.72
CA THR A 87 9.85 20.34 -2.14
C THR A 87 9.36 21.35 -1.10
N LEU A 88 8.98 22.54 -1.56
CA LEU A 88 8.51 23.63 -0.70
C LEU A 88 7.01 23.51 -0.41
N ALA A 89 6.59 23.92 0.79
CA ALA A 89 5.17 23.97 1.14
C ALA A 89 4.38 24.96 0.25
N SER A 90 5.02 26.03 -0.22
CA SER A 90 4.45 27.01 -1.15
C SER A 90 4.12 26.45 -2.54
N ASN A 91 4.67 25.29 -2.92
CA ASN A 91 4.37 24.63 -4.20
C ASN A 91 3.05 23.86 -4.18
N MET A 92 2.30 23.92 -3.07
CA MET A 92 1.04 23.20 -2.89
C MET A 92 0.06 23.47 -4.05
N SER A 93 -0.35 22.41 -4.71
CA SER A 93 -1.40 22.40 -5.73
C SER A 93 -2.44 21.36 -5.35
N ARG A 94 -3.71 21.76 -5.28
CA ARG A 94 -4.81 20.89 -4.88
C ARG A 94 -5.30 20.10 -6.08
N LEU A 95 -5.24 18.78 -6.01
CA LEU A 95 -5.65 17.89 -7.10
C LEU A 95 -6.79 16.96 -6.66
N VAL A 96 -7.59 16.51 -7.60
CA VAL A 96 -8.55 15.41 -7.41
C VAL A 96 -8.13 14.24 -8.26
N ALA A 97 -7.86 13.09 -7.62
CA ALA A 97 -7.55 11.84 -8.30
C ALA A 97 -8.80 10.98 -8.39
N GLU A 98 -9.15 10.52 -9.60
CA GLU A 98 -10.03 9.39 -9.83
C GLU A 98 -9.15 8.19 -10.19
N ARG A 99 -9.21 7.13 -9.39
CA ARG A 99 -8.35 5.95 -9.54
C ARG A 99 -9.17 4.67 -9.55
N PHE A 100 -8.90 3.85 -10.55
CA PHE A 100 -9.28 2.44 -10.58
C PHE A 100 -8.00 1.61 -10.60
N GLY A 101 -7.91 0.60 -9.76
CA GLY A 101 -6.80 -0.33 -9.81
C GLY A 101 -7.17 -1.70 -9.28
N PHE A 102 -6.48 -2.71 -9.79
CA PHE A 102 -6.54 -4.05 -9.25
C PHE A 102 -5.14 -4.65 -9.15
N LEU A 103 -5.00 -5.63 -8.27
CA LEU A 103 -3.82 -6.48 -8.16
C LEU A 103 -4.31 -7.89 -7.86
N VAL A 104 -3.80 -8.86 -8.60
CA VAL A 104 -3.95 -10.28 -8.29
C VAL A 104 -2.57 -10.89 -8.27
N GLU A 105 -2.30 -11.68 -7.24
CA GLU A 105 -1.03 -12.36 -7.07
C GLU A 105 -1.24 -13.75 -6.49
N ALA A 106 -0.48 -14.70 -7.01
CA ALA A 106 -0.47 -16.07 -6.53
C ALA A 106 0.97 -16.48 -6.22
N GLU A 107 1.21 -16.92 -4.99
CA GLU A 107 2.49 -17.41 -4.52
C GLU A 107 2.36 -18.90 -4.16
N LYS A 108 3.34 -19.70 -4.55
CA LYS A 108 3.41 -21.14 -4.24
C LYS A 108 4.57 -21.39 -3.29
N LYS A 109 4.35 -22.22 -2.28
CA LYS A 109 5.42 -22.70 -1.40
C LYS A 109 6.38 -23.58 -2.21
N VAL A 110 7.65 -23.19 -2.24
CA VAL A 110 8.71 -23.93 -2.95
C VAL A 110 9.67 -24.61 -1.99
N LEU A 111 9.88 -24.04 -0.80
CA LEU A 111 10.63 -24.64 0.31
C LEU A 111 9.92 -24.30 1.63
N LYS A 112 10.38 -24.88 2.73
CA LYS A 112 9.88 -24.55 4.06
C LYS A 112 9.97 -23.03 4.29
N ASN A 113 8.83 -22.40 4.53
CA ASN A 113 8.68 -20.95 4.74
C ASN A 113 9.04 -20.06 3.53
N VAL A 114 9.29 -20.61 2.34
CA VAL A 114 9.71 -19.87 1.15
C VAL A 114 8.65 -20.00 0.06
N TYR A 115 8.22 -18.87 -0.50
CA TYR A 115 7.16 -18.77 -1.49
C TYR A 115 7.63 -18.00 -2.71
N SER A 116 7.35 -18.51 -3.90
CA SER A 116 7.62 -17.82 -5.17
C SER A 116 6.29 -17.55 -5.86
N GLY A 117 6.12 -16.34 -6.40
CA GLY A 117 4.84 -15.92 -6.95
C GLY A 117 4.92 -15.14 -8.24
N ILE A 118 3.74 -14.98 -8.85
CA ILE A 118 3.48 -14.19 -10.04
C ILE A 118 2.33 -13.23 -9.77
N SER A 119 2.39 -12.03 -10.34
CA SER A 119 1.36 -11.01 -10.15
C SER A 119 0.99 -10.29 -11.44
N VAL A 120 -0.26 -9.85 -11.48
CA VAL A 120 -0.79 -8.94 -12.50
C VAL A 120 -1.50 -7.80 -11.78
N GLY A 121 -1.08 -6.58 -12.05
CA GLY A 121 -1.70 -5.37 -11.50
C GLY A 121 -2.06 -4.40 -12.61
N PHE A 122 -3.09 -3.60 -12.40
CA PHE A 122 -3.48 -2.52 -13.30
C PHE A 122 -3.79 -1.29 -12.48
N ASP A 123 -3.40 -0.13 -12.98
CA ASP A 123 -3.70 1.15 -12.37
C ASP A 123 -4.12 2.14 -13.45
N LYS A 124 -5.25 2.81 -13.26
CA LYS A 124 -5.75 3.88 -14.11
C LYS A 124 -6.11 5.08 -13.26
N GLN A 125 -5.51 6.22 -13.57
CA GLN A 125 -5.74 7.46 -12.86
C GLN A 125 -6.15 8.57 -13.82
N LYS A 126 -7.01 9.46 -13.34
CA LYS A 126 -7.36 10.73 -13.98
C LYS A 126 -7.27 11.82 -12.94
N PHE A 127 -6.75 12.98 -13.33
CA PHE A 127 -6.58 14.11 -12.43
C PHE A 127 -7.39 15.32 -12.88
N THR A 128 -7.93 16.03 -11.90
CA THR A 128 -8.50 17.38 -12.08
C THR A 128 -7.74 18.32 -11.17
N ASN A 129 -7.14 19.37 -11.72
CA ASN A 129 -6.50 20.41 -10.92
C ASN A 129 -7.56 21.38 -10.36
N LYS A 130 -7.45 21.72 -9.07
CA LYS A 130 -8.29 22.71 -8.39
C LYS A 130 -7.54 24.02 -8.10
N THR A 131 -6.23 24.04 -8.33
CA THR A 131 -5.35 25.20 -8.21
C THR A 131 -4.78 25.54 -9.59
N GLU A 132 -5.63 26.10 -10.46
CA GLU A 132 -5.24 26.45 -11.83
C GLU A 132 -4.11 27.49 -11.86
N GLY A 133 -3.17 27.29 -12.77
CA GLY A 133 -2.02 28.18 -12.93
C GLY A 133 -1.01 28.11 -11.78
N GLY A 134 -1.14 27.14 -10.87
CA GLY A 134 -0.19 26.89 -9.79
C GLY A 134 1.09 26.17 -10.24
N TYR A 135 1.93 25.79 -9.26
CA TYR A 135 3.19 25.08 -9.50
C TYR A 135 3.01 23.81 -10.35
N PHE A 136 1.97 23.02 -10.07
CA PHE A 136 1.67 21.80 -10.82
C PHE A 136 1.43 22.05 -12.31
N ASP A 137 0.75 23.14 -12.69
CA ASP A 137 0.46 23.45 -14.08
C ASP A 137 1.68 24.01 -14.81
N ARG A 138 2.42 24.90 -14.15
CA ARG A 138 3.54 25.63 -14.77
C ARG A 138 4.81 24.81 -14.92
N ASN A 139 5.05 23.83 -14.03
CA ASN A 139 6.29 23.06 -14.08
C ASN A 139 6.24 22.00 -15.21
N PRO A 140 7.10 22.09 -16.25
CA PRO A 140 7.10 21.16 -17.38
C PRO A 140 7.64 19.75 -17.02
N ASP A 141 8.42 19.64 -15.95
CA ASP A 141 9.06 18.38 -15.53
C ASP A 141 8.05 17.40 -14.91
N ILE A 142 6.87 17.89 -14.52
CA ILE A 142 5.80 17.07 -13.98
C ILE A 142 5.08 16.37 -15.13
N LEU A 143 5.37 15.08 -15.30
CA LEU A 143 4.78 14.23 -16.33
C LEU A 143 3.50 13.56 -15.86
N GLY A 144 2.57 13.33 -16.79
CA GLY A 144 1.33 12.60 -16.49
C GLY A 144 0.21 13.42 -15.85
N LYS A 145 0.22 14.76 -16.00
CA LYS A 145 -0.76 15.68 -15.37
C LYS A 145 -2.23 15.36 -15.63
N ARG A 146 -2.56 14.76 -16.78
CA ARG A 146 -3.94 14.35 -17.13
C ARG A 146 -4.30 12.94 -16.64
N GLY A 147 -3.34 12.23 -16.06
CA GLY A 147 -3.45 10.82 -15.71
C GLY A 147 -3.04 9.90 -16.85
N GLY A 148 -3.35 8.62 -16.66
CA GLY A 148 -2.98 7.54 -17.56
C GLY A 148 -3.29 6.19 -16.91
N SER A 149 -2.95 5.12 -17.61
CA SER A 149 -3.07 3.74 -17.17
C SER A 149 -1.76 3.00 -17.37
N VAL A 150 -1.54 1.99 -16.54
CA VAL A 150 -0.40 1.09 -16.58
C VAL A 150 -0.82 -0.30 -16.15
N LEU A 151 -0.32 -1.31 -16.87
CA LEU A 151 -0.39 -2.71 -16.46
C LEU A 151 0.99 -3.13 -15.94
N PHE A 152 1.03 -3.83 -14.82
CA PHE A 152 2.23 -4.42 -14.23
C PHE A 152 2.12 -5.93 -14.28
N LEU A 153 3.16 -6.59 -14.77
CA LEU A 153 3.37 -8.03 -14.70
C LEU A 153 4.55 -8.28 -13.78
N GLY A 154 4.41 -9.14 -12.78
CA GLY A 154 5.41 -9.27 -11.74
C GLY A 154 5.72 -10.69 -11.31
N VAL A 155 6.85 -10.81 -10.65
CA VAL A 155 7.29 -11.99 -9.91
C VAL A 155 7.66 -11.58 -8.48
N SER A 156 7.54 -12.52 -7.56
CA SER A 156 7.84 -12.27 -6.14
C SER A 156 8.53 -13.46 -5.49
N GLN A 157 9.30 -13.15 -4.45
CA GLN A 157 9.92 -14.11 -3.57
C GLN A 157 9.66 -13.67 -2.13
N ALA A 158 9.06 -14.54 -1.33
CA ALA A 158 8.79 -14.31 0.07
C ALA A 158 9.41 -15.39 0.95
N TYR A 159 9.87 -14.98 2.13
CA TYR A 159 10.21 -15.82 3.26
C TYR A 159 9.33 -15.41 4.43
N ASP A 160 8.59 -16.35 5.00
CA ASP A 160 7.72 -16.07 6.15
C ASP A 160 7.75 -17.22 7.16
N ASN A 161 8.47 -16.99 8.26
CA ASN A 161 8.50 -17.90 9.41
C ASN A 161 7.79 -17.30 10.64
N ARG A 162 7.01 -16.22 10.46
CA ARG A 162 6.23 -15.63 11.55
C ARG A 162 5.28 -16.66 12.13
N ASN A 163 5.14 -16.63 13.44
CA ASN A 163 4.23 -17.52 14.17
C ASN A 163 2.75 -17.22 13.95
N SER A 164 2.41 -16.02 13.47
CA SER A 164 1.06 -15.62 13.09
C SER A 164 1.13 -14.52 12.04
N ASN A 165 0.25 -14.56 11.04
CA ASN A 165 0.13 -13.48 10.05
C ASN A 165 -0.54 -12.22 10.63
N ASN A 166 -1.57 -12.40 11.47
CA ASN A 166 -2.38 -11.31 12.01
C ASN A 166 -1.77 -10.69 13.28
N TYR A 167 -1.18 -11.51 14.16
CA TYR A 167 -0.62 -11.05 15.43
C TYR A 167 0.76 -11.66 15.70
N PRO A 168 1.77 -11.35 14.86
CA PRO A 168 3.11 -11.91 15.01
C PRO A 168 3.75 -11.44 16.32
N THR A 169 4.40 -12.38 17.01
CA THR A 169 5.18 -12.11 18.23
C THR A 169 6.64 -12.55 18.09
N HIS A 170 6.91 -13.43 17.12
CA HIS A 170 8.23 -13.95 16.79
C HIS A 170 8.31 -14.24 15.30
N GLY A 171 9.50 -14.05 14.74
CA GLY A 171 9.84 -14.44 13.38
C GLY A 171 9.90 -13.28 12.39
N LEU A 172 10.45 -13.61 11.23
CA LEU A 172 10.77 -12.78 10.10
C LEU A 172 9.77 -13.01 8.96
N PHE A 173 9.36 -11.91 8.36
CA PHE A 173 8.75 -11.84 7.05
C PHE A 173 9.63 -10.97 6.16
N ALA A 174 10.04 -11.50 5.03
CA ALA A 174 10.76 -10.74 4.01
C ALA A 174 10.14 -11.05 2.65
N ARG A 175 9.89 -10.02 1.85
CA ARG A 175 9.28 -10.17 0.54
C ARG A 175 9.87 -9.19 -0.44
N ALA A 176 10.42 -9.71 -1.53
CA ALA A 176 10.87 -8.94 -2.68
C ALA A 176 9.90 -9.18 -3.84
N SER A 177 9.55 -8.12 -4.57
CA SER A 177 8.78 -8.22 -5.81
C SER A 177 9.39 -7.35 -6.89
N TYR A 178 9.42 -7.88 -8.10
CA TYR A 178 9.86 -7.18 -9.30
C TYR A 178 8.69 -7.17 -10.29
N GLN A 179 8.33 -5.99 -10.79
CA GLN A 179 7.21 -5.77 -11.68
C GLN A 179 7.67 -5.01 -12.91
N TYR A 180 7.23 -5.44 -14.08
CA TYR A 180 7.49 -4.82 -15.36
C TYR A 180 6.19 -4.28 -15.97
N ALA A 181 6.23 -3.05 -16.44
CA ALA A 181 5.14 -2.40 -17.16
C ALA A 181 5.48 -2.31 -18.65
N PRO A 182 4.91 -3.16 -19.52
CA PRO A 182 5.08 -3.05 -20.96
C PRO A 182 4.35 -1.82 -21.52
N ASN A 183 4.84 -1.30 -22.65
CA ASN A 183 4.24 -0.13 -23.31
C ASN A 183 2.85 -0.42 -23.92
N ASN A 184 2.59 -1.64 -24.41
CA ASN A 184 1.37 -2.00 -25.16
C ASN A 184 0.06 -1.77 -24.39
N PHE A 185 0.12 -1.76 -23.05
CA PHE A 185 -1.04 -1.60 -22.17
C PHE A 185 -0.99 -0.32 -21.33
N SER A 186 0.02 0.52 -21.58
CA SER A 186 0.25 1.76 -20.85
C SER A 186 -0.14 2.95 -21.73
N THR A 187 -0.70 4.00 -21.13
CA THR A 187 -0.96 5.22 -21.90
C THR A 187 0.37 5.91 -22.22
N ARG A 188 0.55 6.37 -23.47
CA ARG A 188 1.70 7.18 -23.92
C ARG A 188 3.05 6.45 -23.91
N ASP A 189 3.08 5.19 -24.36
CA ASP A 189 4.30 4.41 -24.54
C ASP A 189 5.20 4.34 -23.30
N PHE A 190 4.57 4.30 -22.13
CA PHE A 190 5.27 4.25 -20.86
C PHE A 190 5.76 2.83 -20.58
N THR A 191 7.06 2.71 -20.33
CA THR A 191 7.69 1.46 -19.84
C THR A 191 8.40 1.75 -18.54
N ALA A 192 8.19 0.88 -17.56
CA ALA A 192 8.86 0.97 -16.28
C ALA A 192 9.06 -0.37 -15.61
N THR A 193 10.02 -0.39 -14.70
CA THR A 193 10.26 -1.48 -13.76
C THR A 193 10.03 -0.96 -12.36
N GLN A 194 9.36 -1.75 -11.53
CA GLN A 194 9.16 -1.45 -10.13
C GLN A 194 9.74 -2.58 -9.29
N PHE A 195 10.50 -2.21 -8.27
CA PHE A 195 10.98 -3.13 -7.26
C PHE A 195 10.43 -2.73 -5.89
N LYS A 196 9.94 -3.70 -5.12
CA LYS A 196 9.49 -3.51 -3.74
C LYS A 196 10.15 -4.54 -2.85
N LEU A 197 10.59 -4.11 -1.68
CA LEU A 197 11.12 -4.95 -0.62
C LEU A 197 10.44 -4.60 0.70
N THR A 198 9.81 -5.58 1.34
CA THR A 198 9.25 -5.47 2.68
C THR A 198 9.99 -6.43 3.60
N VAL A 199 10.41 -5.96 4.76
CA VAL A 199 11.04 -6.79 5.79
C VAL A 199 10.44 -6.44 7.15
N SER A 200 9.97 -7.45 7.88
CA SER A 200 9.41 -7.29 9.22
C SER A 200 9.93 -8.39 10.12
N ASN A 201 10.52 -8.05 11.26
CA ASN A 201 10.95 -9.03 12.24
C ASN A 201 10.39 -8.70 13.62
N PHE A 202 10.03 -9.74 14.38
CA PHE A 202 9.38 -9.62 15.67
C PHE A 202 10.09 -10.46 16.73
N TRP A 203 10.20 -9.92 17.95
CA TRP A 203 10.77 -10.58 19.11
C TRP A 203 9.92 -10.32 20.34
N THR A 204 9.61 -11.35 21.13
CA THR A 204 9.03 -11.16 22.46
C THR A 204 10.16 -10.86 23.43
N VAL A 205 10.24 -9.61 23.86
CA VAL A 205 11.30 -9.12 24.75
C VAL A 205 10.95 -9.29 26.22
N MET A 206 9.66 -9.38 26.55
CA MET A 206 9.15 -9.68 27.90
C MET A 206 7.82 -10.44 27.81
N PRO A 207 7.35 -11.13 28.88
CA PRO A 207 6.02 -11.72 28.91
C PRO A 207 4.97 -10.61 28.69
N LYS A 208 4.38 -10.56 27.48
CA LYS A 208 3.43 -9.55 26.95
C LYS A 208 4.01 -8.37 26.17
N VAL A 209 5.34 -8.20 26.08
CA VAL A 209 5.96 -7.12 25.29
C VAL A 209 6.62 -7.71 24.04
N VAL A 210 6.26 -7.18 22.88
CA VAL A 210 6.84 -7.55 21.58
C VAL A 210 7.49 -6.33 20.95
N LEU A 211 8.74 -6.47 20.53
CA LEU A 211 9.42 -5.51 19.67
C LEU A 211 9.25 -5.95 18.21
N GLY A 212 8.84 -5.03 17.35
CA GLY A 212 8.77 -5.21 15.90
C GLY A 212 9.65 -4.17 15.20
N ILE A 213 10.40 -4.61 14.19
CA ILE A 213 11.10 -3.73 13.26
C ILE A 213 10.56 -4.00 11.87
N ASN A 214 10.05 -2.96 11.22
CA ASN A 214 9.50 -3.02 9.87
C ASN A 214 10.33 -2.12 8.95
N GLY A 215 10.66 -2.60 7.77
CA GLY A 215 11.34 -1.88 6.70
C GLY A 215 10.57 -2.04 5.40
N TYR A 216 10.48 -0.97 4.64
CA TYR A 216 9.87 -0.95 3.31
C TYR A 216 10.73 -0.13 2.37
N PHE A 217 11.04 -0.69 1.21
CA PHE A 217 11.70 -0.02 0.11
C PHE A 217 10.88 -0.21 -1.16
N GLN A 218 10.73 0.86 -1.93
CA GLN A 218 10.11 0.83 -3.24
C GLN A 218 10.88 1.73 -4.17
N THR A 219 11.19 1.23 -5.36
CA THR A 219 11.69 2.04 -6.47
C THR A 219 10.87 1.79 -7.72
N ILE A 220 10.68 2.82 -8.53
CA ILE A 220 10.16 2.71 -9.89
C ILE A 220 11.10 3.46 -10.82
N GLN A 221 11.49 2.79 -11.90
CA GLN A 221 12.45 3.29 -12.87
C GLN A 221 11.84 3.16 -14.26
N SER A 222 11.95 4.23 -15.06
CA SER A 222 11.50 4.23 -16.45
C SER A 222 12.69 4.27 -17.40
N ASN A 223 12.65 3.47 -18.45
CA ASN A 223 13.72 3.44 -19.46
C ASN A 223 13.92 4.80 -20.15
N THR A 224 12.88 5.63 -20.19
CA THR A 224 12.93 6.97 -20.79
C THR A 224 13.21 8.08 -19.77
N LYS A 225 13.44 7.74 -18.48
CA LYS A 225 13.56 8.70 -17.36
C LYS A 225 12.37 9.68 -17.26
N ARG A 226 11.20 9.21 -17.68
CA ARG A 226 9.97 10.00 -17.77
C ARG A 226 8.85 9.39 -16.94
N THR A 227 9.12 9.16 -15.66
CA THR A 227 8.15 8.55 -14.75
C THR A 227 6.99 9.53 -14.44
N PRO A 228 5.73 9.18 -14.77
CA PRO A 228 4.59 10.00 -14.40
C PRO A 228 4.49 10.17 -12.89
N PHE A 229 4.19 11.40 -12.44
CA PHE A 229 4.18 11.78 -11.03
C PHE A 229 3.24 10.94 -10.14
N TYR A 230 2.25 10.30 -10.75
CA TYR A 230 1.23 9.49 -10.10
C TYR A 230 1.66 8.03 -9.86
N LEU A 231 2.77 7.61 -10.47
CA LEU A 231 3.37 6.29 -10.24
C LEU A 231 4.52 6.34 -9.23
N LEU A 232 5.02 7.54 -8.92
CA LEU A 232 6.09 7.74 -7.96
C LEU A 232 5.66 7.26 -6.56
N PRO A 233 6.47 6.43 -5.90
CA PRO A 233 6.35 6.12 -4.48
C PRO A 233 6.12 7.37 -3.63
N GLN A 234 5.29 7.22 -2.59
CA GLN A 234 4.86 8.33 -1.72
C GLN A 234 5.25 8.04 -0.28
N LEU A 235 5.79 9.05 0.39
CA LEU A 235 6.04 9.01 1.83
C LEU A 235 4.72 9.15 2.59
N GLY A 236 4.54 8.33 3.62
CA GLY A 236 3.35 8.37 4.48
C GLY A 236 2.24 7.45 3.98
N SER A 237 1.76 6.58 4.87
CA SER A 237 0.57 5.76 4.67
C SER A 237 -0.17 5.56 6.00
N ASP A 238 -1.32 4.90 5.95
CA ASP A 238 -2.06 4.49 7.15
C ASP A 238 -1.32 3.39 7.93
N GLU A 239 -0.23 2.82 7.38
CA GLU A 239 0.54 1.73 7.99
C GLU A 239 1.89 2.22 8.55
N MET A 240 2.66 2.98 7.75
CA MET A 240 4.00 3.48 8.12
C MET A 240 4.08 5.00 7.90
N MET A 241 4.99 5.66 8.63
CA MET A 241 5.17 7.12 8.55
C MET A 241 3.88 7.90 8.88
N ARG A 242 3.05 7.36 9.80
CA ARG A 242 1.87 8.04 10.34
C ARG A 242 2.28 9.37 10.98
N GLY A 243 1.42 10.38 10.84
CA GLY A 243 1.68 11.76 11.30
C GLY A 243 2.22 12.68 10.21
N TYR A 244 2.75 12.15 9.11
CA TYR A 244 3.01 12.92 7.89
C TYR A 244 1.78 12.92 6.98
N TYR A 245 1.54 14.04 6.29
CA TYR A 245 0.55 14.07 5.21
C TYR A 245 0.99 13.12 4.09
N SER A 246 0.17 12.11 3.79
CA SER A 246 0.49 11.09 2.77
C SER A 246 0.76 11.75 1.41
N GLY A 247 1.89 11.41 0.80
CA GLY A 247 2.32 11.97 -0.48
C GLY A 247 2.86 13.40 -0.41
N ARG A 248 3.19 13.91 0.79
CA ARG A 248 3.92 15.18 0.99
C ARG A 248 5.24 15.19 0.23
N PHE A 249 5.94 14.06 0.24
CA PHE A 249 7.11 13.78 -0.58
C PHE A 249 6.84 12.57 -1.45
N ARG A 250 7.33 12.63 -2.69
CA ARG A 250 7.28 11.52 -3.64
C ARG A 250 8.49 11.60 -4.54
N ASP A 251 9.05 10.45 -4.86
CA ASP A 251 10.15 10.36 -5.81
C ASP A 251 10.28 8.93 -6.34
N GLU A 252 11.22 8.68 -7.24
CA GLU A 252 11.43 7.37 -7.85
C GLU A 252 11.87 6.31 -6.83
N ASN A 253 12.54 6.71 -5.75
CA ASN A 253 12.92 5.82 -4.65
C ASN A 253 12.23 6.25 -3.36
N TYR A 254 11.84 5.27 -2.56
CA TYR A 254 11.26 5.47 -1.24
C TYR A 254 11.75 4.38 -0.30
N VAL A 255 12.27 4.80 0.85
CA VAL A 255 12.67 3.91 1.94
C VAL A 255 12.04 4.38 3.23
N THR A 256 11.54 3.44 4.04
CA THR A 256 11.08 3.72 5.40
C THR A 256 11.41 2.57 6.32
N THR A 257 11.66 2.89 7.58
CA THR A 257 11.83 1.94 8.68
C THR A 257 10.98 2.39 9.86
N GLN A 258 10.37 1.46 10.57
CA GLN A 258 9.55 1.71 11.75
C GLN A 258 9.90 0.70 12.83
N ALA A 259 10.16 1.22 14.03
CA ALA A 259 10.23 0.41 15.25
C ALA A 259 8.89 0.51 15.97
N GLU A 260 8.36 -0.62 16.43
CA GLU A 260 7.10 -0.72 17.17
C GLU A 260 7.28 -1.56 18.43
N LEU A 261 6.81 -1.03 19.56
CA LEU A 261 6.74 -1.75 20.83
C LEU A 261 5.27 -2.04 21.16
N ARG A 262 4.90 -3.33 21.24
CA ARG A 262 3.53 -3.79 21.48
C ARG A 262 3.39 -4.37 22.88
N TYR A 263 2.37 -3.93 23.62
CA TYR A 263 1.97 -4.50 24.90
C TYR A 263 0.65 -5.26 24.77
N ARG A 264 0.64 -6.54 25.17
CA ARG A 264 -0.50 -7.44 25.04
C ARG A 264 -1.22 -7.61 26.37
N PHE A 265 -2.43 -7.06 26.48
CA PHE A 265 -3.24 -7.23 27.69
C PHE A 265 -3.80 -8.66 27.77
N ASN A 266 -4.66 -9.02 26.82
CA ASN A 266 -5.35 -10.32 26.66
C ASN A 266 -5.64 -10.54 25.17
N ARG A 267 -5.48 -11.76 24.63
CA ARG A 267 -5.78 -12.01 23.20
C ARG A 267 -7.28 -11.79 22.90
N PRO A 268 -7.67 -11.05 21.85
CA PRO A 268 -6.85 -10.44 20.79
C PRO A 268 -6.45 -8.96 21.02
N ARG A 269 -6.72 -8.38 22.19
CA ARG A 269 -6.49 -6.95 22.51
C ARG A 269 -5.03 -6.64 22.83
N GLN A 270 -4.45 -5.67 22.11
CA GLN A 270 -3.09 -5.15 22.31
C GLN A 270 -3.06 -3.64 22.11
N THR A 271 -2.07 -2.97 22.71
CA THR A 271 -1.71 -1.58 22.40
C THR A 271 -0.27 -1.52 21.90
N GLY A 272 0.10 -0.46 21.20
CA GLY A 272 1.45 -0.30 20.69
C GLY A 272 1.88 1.17 20.61
N LEU A 273 3.18 1.38 20.79
CA LEU A 273 3.88 2.63 20.50
C LEU A 273 4.77 2.40 19.29
N TYR A 274 4.83 3.36 18.36
CA TYR A 274 5.66 3.26 17.16
C TYR A 274 6.42 4.55 16.89
N ILE A 275 7.61 4.40 16.30
CA ILE A 275 8.44 5.49 15.77
C ILE A 275 8.83 5.10 14.35
N SER A 276 8.66 6.03 13.39
CA SER A 276 8.93 5.79 11.97
C SER A 276 9.89 6.84 11.41
N LEU A 277 10.80 6.41 10.56
CA LEU A 277 11.70 7.24 9.76
C LEU A 277 11.58 6.84 8.28
N GLY A 278 11.74 7.78 7.37
CA GLY A 278 11.64 7.49 5.95
C GLY A 278 11.98 8.68 5.06
N GLU A 279 12.36 8.37 3.82
CA GLU A 279 12.83 9.33 2.83
C GLU A 279 12.40 8.91 1.43
N ALA A 280 12.05 9.89 0.59
CA ALA A 280 11.79 9.71 -0.83
C ALA A 280 12.78 10.57 -1.65
N PHE A 281 13.49 9.97 -2.61
CA PHE A 281 14.61 10.57 -3.35
C PHE A 281 14.83 9.98 -4.75
#